data_AF-A0A839IBA8-F1
#
_entry.id   AF-A0A839IBA8-F1
#
_cell.length_a   1.000
_cell.length_b   1.000
_cell.length_c   1.000
_cell.angle_alpha   90.00
_cell.angle_beta   90.00
_cell.angle_gamma   90.00
#
_symmetry.space_group_name_H-M   'P 1'
#
loop_
_entity.id
_entity.type
_entity.pdbx_description
1 polymer ?
#
loop_
_entity_poly.entity_id
_entity_poly.type
_entity_poly.pdbx_seq_one_letter_code
_entity_poly.pdbx_strand_id
1 'polypeptide(L)'
;MSVLQADVLIKELPQINIIASSQTDWVAVGSILITGFVVIASTLMTIKNVNKTMQQQRELAEERNRLEIEKSKKEVIANNRQNWINSLRATVADYIASIQKLDSHTKTREAKLSSLKNDKHIDQVINIYNQLELDESEAWSLKARINLHLNPNENDSKELILELENLFNIAKNDKVHENGHDEFWDSLEKIERLTRTILKTEWERVKLQD
;
A
#
# COMPACT_ATOMS: atom_id res chain seq x y z
N MET A 1 -53.43 -39.70 114.75
CA MET A 1 -53.58 -38.58 113.78
C MET A 1 -53.21 -39.10 112.41
N SER A 2 -54.15 -39.00 111.47
CA SER A 2 -54.07 -39.50 110.10
C SER A 2 -53.19 -38.61 109.22
N VAL A 3 -52.38 -39.23 108.35
CA VAL A 3 -52.00 -38.61 107.08
C VAL A 3 -52.40 -39.60 105.98
N LEU A 4 -53.51 -39.28 105.32
CA LEU A 4 -53.83 -39.78 103.98
C LEU A 4 -52.89 -39.07 103.01
N GLN A 5 -52.25 -39.81 102.10
CA GLN A 5 -51.80 -39.20 100.85
C GLN A 5 -51.95 -40.17 99.70
N ALA A 6 -52.57 -39.63 98.65
CA ALA A 6 -53.28 -40.29 97.59
C ALA A 6 -52.38 -41.07 96.63
N ASP A 7 -52.88 -42.24 96.22
CA ASP A 7 -52.42 -42.94 95.03
C ASP A 7 -52.69 -42.06 93.79
N VAL A 8 -51.62 -41.67 93.09
CA VAL A 8 -51.72 -41.14 91.73
C VAL A 8 -51.73 -42.33 90.78
N LEU A 9 -52.94 -42.81 90.46
CA LEU A 9 -53.16 -43.79 89.40
C LEU A 9 -53.00 -43.11 88.03
N ILE A 10 -51.80 -43.24 87.45
CA ILE A 10 -51.55 -42.92 86.04
C ILE A 10 -52.28 -43.99 85.21
N LYS A 11 -53.49 -43.66 84.73
CA LYS A 11 -54.39 -44.64 84.10
C LYS A 11 -54.18 -44.80 82.59
N GLU A 12 -53.43 -43.94 81.91
CA GLU A 12 -53.30 -44.05 80.45
C GLU A 12 -51.87 -43.79 79.98
N LEU A 13 -51.30 -44.76 79.25
CA LEU A 13 -50.05 -44.62 78.52
C LEU A 13 -50.20 -43.52 77.46
N PRO A 14 -49.23 -42.61 77.30
CA PRO A 14 -49.30 -41.60 76.26
C PRO A 14 -49.29 -42.27 74.89
N GLN A 15 -50.38 -42.11 74.13
CA GLN A 15 -50.42 -42.51 72.74
C GLN A 15 -49.49 -41.59 71.95
N ILE A 16 -48.29 -42.09 71.62
CA ILE A 16 -47.41 -41.43 70.68
C ILE A 16 -48.05 -41.58 69.30
N ASN A 17 -48.87 -40.60 68.93
CA ASN A 17 -49.31 -40.44 67.55
C ASN A 17 -48.09 -40.03 66.74
N ILE A 18 -47.35 -41.03 66.24
CA ILE A 18 -46.40 -40.82 65.15
C ILE A 18 -47.26 -40.49 63.94
N ILE A 19 -47.55 -39.20 63.76
CA ILE A 19 -47.94 -38.68 62.46
C ILE A 19 -46.68 -38.86 61.60
N ALA A 20 -46.54 -40.03 60.99
CA ALA A 20 -45.64 -40.23 59.89
C ALA A 20 -46.23 -39.45 58.71
N SER A 21 -46.17 -38.12 58.80
CA SER A 21 -46.28 -37.27 57.64
C SER A 21 -45.03 -37.57 56.82
N SER A 22 -45.10 -38.58 55.97
CA SER A 22 -44.48 -38.50 54.64
C SER A 22 -45.13 -37.31 53.92
N GLN A 23 -44.94 -36.10 54.46
CA GLN A 23 -45.22 -34.87 53.78
C GLN A 23 -44.04 -34.71 52.84
N THR A 24 -44.11 -35.43 51.72
CA THR A 24 -43.32 -35.07 50.54
C THR A 24 -43.57 -33.59 50.35
N ASP A 25 -42.53 -32.78 50.51
CA ASP A 25 -42.60 -31.36 50.28
C ASP A 25 -42.74 -31.15 48.78
N TRP A 26 -43.98 -31.20 48.31
CA TRP A 26 -44.34 -31.03 46.91
C TRP A 26 -43.95 -29.65 46.39
N VAL A 27 -43.75 -28.68 47.28
CA VAL A 27 -43.20 -27.36 46.93
C VAL A 27 -41.71 -27.49 46.60
N ALA A 28 -40.93 -28.22 47.42
CA ALA A 28 -39.54 -28.51 47.13
C ALA A 28 -39.37 -29.32 45.82
N VAL A 29 -40.15 -30.39 45.62
CA VAL A 29 -40.11 -31.18 44.38
C VAL A 29 -40.52 -30.34 43.16
N GLY A 30 -41.58 -29.55 43.28
CA GLY A 30 -42.03 -28.65 42.22
C GLY A 30 -41.00 -27.58 41.87
N SER A 31 -40.32 -26.99 42.86
CA SER A 31 -39.30 -25.97 42.64
C SER A 31 -38.09 -26.50 41.87
N ILE A 32 -37.62 -27.72 42.16
CA ILE A 32 -36.50 -28.36 41.44
C ILE A 32 -36.86 -28.59 39.98
N LEU A 33 -38.10 -29.03 39.71
CA LEU A 33 -38.57 -29.24 38.34
C LEU A 33 -38.67 -27.92 37.56
N ILE A 34 -39.17 -26.86 38.19
CA ILE A 34 -39.23 -25.52 37.58
C ILE A 34 -37.81 -25.01 37.28
N THR A 35 -36.88 -25.13 38.23
CA THR A 35 -35.49 -24.72 38.00
C THR A 35 -34.85 -25.52 36.87
N GLY A 36 -35.03 -26.85 36.85
CA GLY A 36 -34.53 -27.71 35.78
C GLY A 36 -35.08 -27.31 34.41
N PHE A 37 -36.39 -27.01 34.33
CA PHE A 37 -37.02 -26.51 33.11
C PHE A 37 -36.45 -25.16 32.66
N VAL A 38 -36.28 -24.21 33.58
CA VAL A 38 -35.70 -22.89 33.28
C VAL A 38 -34.28 -23.01 32.73
N VAL A 39 -33.45 -23.87 33.33
CA VAL A 39 -32.06 -24.10 32.88
C VAL A 39 -32.03 -24.74 31.48
N ILE A 40 -32.90 -25.72 31.21
CA ILE A 40 -33.00 -26.34 29.87
C ILE A 40 -33.45 -25.29 28.84
N ALA A 41 -34.51 -24.55 29.14
CA ALA A 41 -35.02 -23.50 28.26
C ALA A 41 -33.97 -22.40 27.99
N SER A 42 -33.25 -21.94 29.01
CA SER A 42 -32.17 -20.95 28.86
C SER A 42 -31.01 -21.49 28.03
N THR A 43 -30.67 -22.77 28.18
CA THR A 43 -29.59 -23.40 27.41
C THR A 43 -29.98 -23.49 25.93
N LEU A 44 -31.21 -23.91 25.62
CA LEU A 44 -31.71 -23.97 24.24
C LEU A 44 -31.78 -22.58 23.59
N MET A 45 -32.25 -21.56 24.33
CA MET A 45 -32.23 -20.17 23.86
C MET A 45 -30.81 -19.67 23.62
N THR A 46 -29.88 -19.98 24.52
CA THR A 46 -28.46 -19.61 24.39
C THR A 46 -27.86 -20.22 23.12
N ILE A 47 -28.06 -21.50 22.86
CA ILE A 47 -27.55 -22.17 21.65
C ILE A 47 -28.10 -21.51 20.39
N LYS A 48 -29.40 -21.21 20.35
CA LYS A 48 -30.03 -20.54 19.21
C LYS A 48 -29.46 -19.13 18.97
N ASN A 49 -29.26 -18.37 20.04
CA ASN A 49 -28.68 -17.02 19.97
C ASN A 49 -27.21 -17.08 19.54
N VAL A 50 -26.42 -17.99 20.09
CA VAL A 50 -25.00 -18.18 19.71
C VAL A 50 -24.89 -18.54 18.23
N ASN A 51 -25.71 -19.46 17.71
CA ASN A 51 -25.71 -19.81 16.29
C ASN A 51 -26.05 -18.62 15.40
N LYS A 52 -27.06 -17.83 15.78
CA LYS A 52 -27.41 -16.60 15.06
C LYS A 52 -26.28 -15.57 15.09
N THR A 53 -25.65 -15.37 16.24
CA THR A 53 -24.50 -14.46 16.40
C THR A 53 -23.29 -14.94 15.60
N MET A 54 -23.00 -16.24 15.58
CA MET A 54 -21.91 -16.81 14.77
C MET A 54 -22.14 -16.60 13.28
N GLN A 55 -23.37 -16.75 12.81
CA GLN A 55 -23.70 -16.49 11.41
C GLN A 55 -23.49 -15.00 11.07
N GLN A 56 -23.98 -14.09 11.91
CA GLN A 56 -23.78 -12.66 11.73
C GLN A 56 -22.29 -12.27 11.78
N GLN A 57 -21.51 -12.87 12.67
CA GLN A 57 -20.06 -12.65 12.74
C GLN A 57 -19.33 -13.16 11.51
N ARG A 58 -19.77 -14.28 10.92
CA ARG A 58 -19.22 -14.79 9.65
C ARG A 58 -19.50 -13.84 8.50
N GLU A 59 -20.76 -13.42 8.34
CA GLU A 59 -21.14 -12.47 7.29
C GLU A 59 -20.36 -11.14 7.42
N LEU A 60 -20.25 -10.60 8.64
CA LEU A 60 -19.45 -9.41 8.93
C LEU A 60 -17.95 -9.62 8.67
N ALA A 61 -17.40 -10.80 8.99
CA ALA A 61 -16.00 -11.11 8.73
C ALA A 61 -15.73 -11.23 7.22
N GLU A 62 -16.64 -11.83 6.45
CA GLU A 62 -16.54 -11.91 5.00
C GLU A 62 -16.62 -10.53 4.34
N GLU A 63 -17.57 -9.69 4.78
CA GLU A 63 -17.68 -8.31 4.30
C GLU A 63 -16.42 -7.50 4.61
N ARG A 64 -15.91 -7.59 5.85
CA ARG A 64 -14.65 -6.94 6.24
C ARG A 64 -13.47 -7.43 5.41
N ASN A 65 -13.33 -8.74 5.22
CA ASN A 65 -12.26 -9.30 4.40
C ASN A 65 -12.34 -8.79 2.95
N ARG A 66 -13.54 -8.68 2.38
CA ARG A 66 -13.71 -8.12 1.03
C ARG A 66 -13.28 -6.66 0.96
N LEU A 67 -13.75 -5.84 1.89
CA LEU A 67 -13.37 -4.42 1.98
C LEU A 67 -11.87 -4.25 2.20
N GLU A 68 -11.25 -5.10 3.02
CA GLU A 68 -9.82 -5.08 3.28
C GLU A 68 -9.01 -5.48 2.04
N ILE A 69 -9.46 -6.50 1.29
CA ILE A 69 -8.84 -6.88 0.02
C ILE A 69 -8.95 -5.75 -1.01
N GLU A 70 -10.12 -5.11 -1.12
CA GLU A 70 -10.32 -3.98 -2.04
C GLU A 70 -9.45 -2.79 -1.68
N LYS A 71 -9.39 -2.43 -0.39
CA LYS A 71 -8.51 -1.39 0.13
C LYS A 71 -7.04 -1.70 -0.14
N SER A 72 -6.60 -2.91 0.17
CA SER A 72 -5.23 -3.37 -0.08
C SER A 72 -4.86 -3.29 -1.56
N LYS A 73 -5.77 -3.70 -2.47
CA LYS A 73 -5.56 -3.57 -3.92
C LYS A 73 -5.39 -2.11 -4.35
N LYS A 74 -6.23 -1.21 -3.87
CA LYS A 74 -6.13 0.24 -4.15
C LYS A 74 -4.78 0.79 -3.68
N GLU A 75 -4.40 0.49 -2.43
CA GLU A 75 -3.13 0.92 -1.85
C GLU A 75 -1.91 0.40 -2.66
N VAL A 76 -1.92 -0.87 -3.06
CA VAL A 76 -0.84 -1.45 -3.89
C VAL A 76 -0.76 -0.74 -5.24
N ILE A 77 -1.89 -0.47 -5.90
CA ILE A 77 -1.90 0.23 -7.19
C ILE A 77 -1.40 1.67 -7.03
N ALA A 78 -1.87 2.40 -6.02
CA ALA A 78 -1.43 3.76 -5.74
C ALA A 78 0.08 3.82 -5.47
N ASN A 79 0.60 2.91 -4.64
CA ASN A 79 2.03 2.81 -4.35
C ASN A 79 2.86 2.49 -5.60
N ASN A 80 2.42 1.54 -6.43
CA ASN A 80 3.10 1.20 -7.68
C ASN A 80 3.14 2.40 -8.65
N ARG A 81 2.04 3.14 -8.77
CA ARG A 81 1.98 4.35 -9.61
C ARG A 81 2.86 5.47 -9.05
N GLN A 82 2.88 5.67 -7.74
CA GLN A 82 3.76 6.66 -7.11
C GLN A 82 5.24 6.32 -7.34
N ASN A 83 5.61 5.04 -7.24
CA ASN A 83 6.96 4.56 -7.54
C ASN A 83 7.31 4.78 -9.01
N TRP A 84 6.38 4.53 -9.93
CA TRP A 84 6.57 4.82 -11.36
C TRP A 84 6.77 6.33 -11.60
N ILE A 85 5.93 7.20 -11.01
CA ILE A 85 6.04 8.67 -11.09
C ILE A 85 7.42 9.13 -10.62
N ASN A 86 7.88 8.63 -9.48
CA ASN A 86 9.17 9.00 -8.89
C ASN A 86 10.33 8.51 -9.75
N SER A 87 10.24 7.29 -10.30
CA SER A 87 11.27 6.70 -11.16
C SER A 87 11.40 7.45 -12.49
N LEU A 88 10.27 7.80 -13.12
CA LEU A 88 10.27 8.60 -14.34
C LEU A 88 10.85 9.99 -14.10
N ARG A 89 10.43 10.66 -13.01
CA ARG A 89 10.98 11.99 -12.64
C ARG A 89 12.50 11.94 -12.46
N ALA A 90 13.01 10.96 -11.72
CA ALA A 90 14.44 10.80 -11.52
C ALA A 90 15.17 10.54 -12.84
N THR A 91 14.68 9.60 -13.65
CA THR A 91 15.32 9.23 -14.92
C THR A 91 15.35 10.41 -15.90
N VAL A 92 14.29 11.23 -15.96
CA VAL A 92 14.28 12.45 -16.80
C VAL A 92 15.28 13.48 -16.29
N ALA A 93 15.38 13.69 -14.98
CA ALA A 93 16.37 14.61 -14.40
C ALA A 93 17.81 14.15 -14.70
N ASP A 94 18.08 12.86 -14.56
CA ASP A 94 19.37 12.25 -14.89
C ASP A 94 19.69 12.41 -16.38
N TYR A 95 18.68 12.21 -17.26
CA TYR A 95 18.83 12.40 -18.70
C TYR A 95 19.19 13.86 -19.03
N ILE A 96 18.49 14.83 -18.44
CA ILE A 96 18.76 16.26 -18.62
C ILE A 96 20.20 16.60 -18.18
N ALA A 97 20.65 16.06 -17.04
CA ALA A 97 22.00 16.29 -16.57
C ALA A 97 23.05 15.65 -17.51
N SER A 98 22.82 14.42 -17.96
CA SER A 98 23.73 13.70 -18.86
C SER A 98 23.82 14.37 -20.23
N ILE A 99 22.69 14.85 -20.78
CA ILE A 99 22.68 15.50 -22.09
C ILE A 99 23.34 16.88 -22.07
N GLN A 100 23.25 17.62 -20.96
CA GLN A 100 24.00 18.87 -20.76
C GLN A 100 25.52 18.63 -20.71
N LYS A 101 25.96 17.53 -20.08
CA LYS A 101 27.38 17.14 -20.09
C LYS A 101 27.84 16.80 -21.51
N LEU A 102 27.06 15.99 -22.22
CA LEU A 102 27.33 15.62 -23.61
C LEU A 102 27.45 16.88 -24.47
N ASP A 103 26.48 17.79 -24.42
CA ASP A 103 26.48 19.05 -25.16
C ASP A 103 27.74 19.89 -24.89
N SER A 104 28.07 20.08 -23.60
CA SER A 104 29.25 20.84 -23.19
C SER A 104 30.55 20.21 -23.69
N HIS A 105 30.67 18.88 -23.60
CA HIS A 105 31.85 18.15 -24.06
C HIS A 105 31.98 18.17 -25.57
N THR A 106 30.88 17.98 -26.31
CA THR A 106 30.84 18.09 -27.77
C THR A 106 31.30 19.47 -28.23
N LYS A 107 30.72 20.55 -27.68
CA LYS A 107 31.01 21.94 -28.09
C LYS A 107 32.41 22.42 -27.69
N THR A 108 32.95 21.95 -26.56
CA THR A 108 34.29 22.35 -26.10
C THR A 108 35.42 21.47 -26.66
N ARG A 109 35.09 20.37 -27.35
CA ARG A 109 36.05 19.38 -27.84
C ARG A 109 37.13 19.99 -28.72
N GLU A 110 36.75 20.76 -29.75
CA GLU A 110 37.72 21.32 -30.70
C GLU A 110 38.70 22.29 -30.04
N ALA A 111 38.20 23.13 -29.12
CA ALA A 111 39.02 24.04 -28.33
C ALA A 111 40.00 23.27 -27.42
N LYS A 112 39.54 22.19 -26.78
CA LYS A 112 40.38 21.30 -25.96
C LYS A 112 41.41 20.56 -26.79
N LEU A 113 41.08 20.07 -27.98
CA LEU A 113 42.04 19.40 -28.86
C LEU A 113 43.08 20.38 -29.41
N SER A 114 42.65 21.60 -29.76
CA SER A 114 43.54 22.64 -30.29
C SER A 114 44.60 23.12 -29.29
N SER A 115 44.35 23.01 -27.99
CA SER A 115 45.33 23.33 -26.95
C SER A 115 46.37 22.21 -26.70
N LEU A 116 46.17 21.02 -27.27
CA LEU A 116 46.98 19.82 -27.04
C LEU A 116 47.94 19.47 -28.20
N LYS A 117 48.28 20.43 -29.07
CA LYS A 117 49.00 20.25 -30.36
C LYS A 117 50.40 19.59 -30.34
N ASN A 118 50.88 19.07 -29.21
CA ASN A 118 52.17 18.37 -29.12
C ASN A 118 51.99 16.87 -28.84
N ASP A 119 52.81 16.01 -29.45
CA ASP A 119 52.78 14.53 -29.32
C ASP A 119 52.87 13.98 -27.88
N LYS A 120 53.20 14.83 -26.90
CA LYS A 120 53.24 14.47 -25.46
C LYS A 120 51.86 14.34 -24.81
N HIS A 121 50.76 14.61 -25.53
CA HIS A 121 49.40 14.65 -24.98
C HIS A 121 48.45 13.59 -25.55
N ILE A 122 48.96 12.53 -26.20
CA ILE A 122 48.14 11.46 -26.80
C ILE A 122 47.14 10.87 -25.79
N ASP A 123 47.57 10.61 -24.54
CA ASP A 123 46.68 10.06 -23.50
C ASP A 123 45.51 11.01 -23.16
N GLN A 124 45.75 12.33 -23.18
CA GLN A 124 44.73 13.33 -22.92
C GLN A 124 43.72 13.42 -24.07
N VAL A 125 44.21 13.29 -25.31
CA VAL A 125 43.34 13.22 -26.50
C VAL A 125 42.45 11.98 -26.44
N ILE A 126 43.03 10.80 -26.16
CA ILE A 126 42.27 9.56 -25.98
C ILE A 126 41.21 9.71 -24.88
N ASN A 127 41.57 10.32 -23.75
CA ASN A 127 40.64 10.53 -22.65
C ASN A 127 39.45 11.43 -23.03
N ILE A 128 39.67 12.47 -23.86
CA ILE A 128 38.58 13.33 -24.35
C ILE A 128 37.58 12.52 -25.19
N TYR A 129 38.07 11.64 -26.06
CA TYR A 129 37.20 10.78 -26.87
C TYR A 129 36.46 9.74 -26.03
N ASN A 130 37.15 9.08 -25.10
CA ASN A 130 36.53 8.11 -24.19
C ASN A 130 35.45 8.77 -23.34
N GLN A 131 35.69 9.99 -22.83
CA GLN A 131 34.68 10.70 -22.04
C GLN A 131 33.43 11.03 -22.88
N LEU A 132 33.62 11.46 -24.13
CA LEU A 132 32.49 11.75 -25.02
C LEU A 132 31.66 10.49 -25.32
N GLU A 133 32.32 9.36 -25.57
CA GLU A 133 31.65 8.07 -25.79
C GLU A 133 30.86 7.62 -24.55
N LEU A 134 31.43 7.81 -23.35
CA LEU A 134 30.74 7.51 -22.10
C LEU A 134 29.50 8.38 -21.90
N ASP A 135 29.61 9.68 -22.13
CA ASP A 135 28.47 10.61 -21.99
C ASP A 135 27.37 10.31 -23.02
N GLU A 136 27.75 9.98 -24.26
CA GLU A 136 26.81 9.58 -25.30
C GLU A 136 26.05 8.29 -24.91
N SER A 137 26.79 7.29 -24.41
CA SER A 137 26.23 6.01 -23.96
C SER A 137 25.29 6.17 -22.75
N GLU A 138 25.67 7.03 -21.79
CA GLU A 138 24.84 7.34 -20.62
C GLU A 138 23.52 8.01 -21.04
N ALA A 139 23.59 9.07 -21.85
CA ALA A 139 22.40 9.76 -22.35
C ALA A 139 21.49 8.84 -23.17
N TRP A 140 22.07 7.98 -24.01
CA TRP A 140 21.30 6.99 -24.76
C TRP A 140 20.58 5.98 -23.86
N SER A 141 21.28 5.46 -22.86
CA SER A 141 20.73 4.50 -21.89
C SER A 141 19.55 5.12 -21.12
N LEU A 142 19.69 6.36 -20.66
CA LEU A 142 18.64 7.09 -19.96
C LEU A 142 17.43 7.36 -20.87
N LYS A 143 17.65 7.77 -22.12
CA LYS A 143 16.58 7.91 -23.12
C LYS A 143 15.82 6.59 -23.33
N ALA A 144 16.54 5.47 -23.46
CA ALA A 144 15.93 4.15 -23.60
C ALA A 144 15.10 3.77 -22.37
N ARG A 145 15.60 4.06 -21.16
CA ARG A 145 14.85 3.83 -19.92
C ARG A 145 13.57 4.68 -19.86
N ILE A 146 13.63 5.95 -20.24
CA ILE A 146 12.43 6.80 -20.31
C ILE A 146 11.42 6.21 -21.30
N ASN A 147 11.87 5.80 -22.49
CA ASN A 147 10.99 5.16 -23.49
C ASN A 147 10.30 3.91 -22.93
N LEU A 148 11.01 3.08 -22.16
CA LEU A 148 10.45 1.88 -21.51
C LEU A 148 9.49 2.20 -20.35
N HIS A 149 9.61 3.37 -19.73
CA HIS A 149 8.69 3.82 -18.70
C HIS A 149 7.36 4.34 -19.27
N LEU A 150 7.38 4.89 -20.48
CA LEU A 150 6.25 5.59 -21.06
C LEU A 150 5.28 4.64 -21.77
N ASN A 151 4.01 5.05 -21.85
CA ASN A 151 2.99 4.32 -22.58
C ASN A 151 3.02 4.75 -24.07
N PRO A 152 3.37 3.86 -25.01
CA PRO A 152 3.51 4.22 -26.42
C PRO A 152 2.19 4.64 -27.08
N ASN A 153 1.04 4.42 -26.43
CA ASN A 153 -0.26 4.79 -26.97
C ASN A 153 -0.68 6.23 -26.62
N GLU A 154 -0.01 6.88 -25.67
CA GLU A 154 -0.34 8.24 -25.24
C GLU A 154 0.40 9.27 -26.11
N ASN A 155 -0.30 10.33 -26.55
CA ASN A 155 0.29 11.34 -27.43
C ASN A 155 1.41 12.12 -26.73
N ASP A 156 1.22 12.52 -25.47
CA ASP A 156 2.25 13.22 -24.70
C ASP A 156 3.53 12.38 -24.56
N SER A 157 3.37 11.06 -24.39
CA SER A 157 4.50 10.12 -24.33
C SER A 157 5.27 10.08 -25.65
N LYS A 158 4.57 10.04 -26.79
CA LYS A 158 5.20 10.07 -28.12
C LYS A 158 5.93 11.40 -28.36
N GLU A 159 5.29 12.51 -28.00
CA GLU A 159 5.89 13.84 -28.16
C GLU A 159 7.14 13.99 -27.29
N LEU A 160 7.11 13.48 -26.05
CA LEU A 160 8.27 13.46 -25.18
C LEU A 160 9.42 12.65 -25.78
N ILE A 161 9.16 11.45 -26.30
CA ILE A 161 10.20 10.62 -26.94
C ILE A 161 10.81 11.33 -28.15
N LEU A 162 9.99 11.97 -28.98
CA LEU A 162 10.47 12.73 -30.14
C LEU A 162 11.37 13.89 -29.70
N GLU A 163 10.99 14.60 -28.64
CA GLU A 163 11.78 15.73 -28.14
C GLU A 163 13.09 15.28 -27.50
N LEU A 164 13.10 14.16 -26.77
CA LEU A 164 14.33 13.54 -26.26
C LEU A 164 15.29 13.16 -27.40
N GLU A 165 14.76 12.62 -28.50
CA GLU A 165 15.56 12.32 -29.68
C GLU A 165 16.12 13.59 -30.32
N ASN A 166 15.31 14.64 -30.45
CA ASN A 166 15.72 15.93 -30.98
C ASN A 166 16.87 16.53 -30.15
N LEU A 167 16.69 16.61 -28.83
CA LEU A 167 17.71 17.15 -27.92
C LEU A 167 19.02 16.33 -27.99
N PHE A 168 18.91 15.01 -28.08
CA PHE A 168 20.08 14.14 -28.23
C PHE A 168 20.89 14.46 -29.49
N ASN A 169 20.19 14.65 -30.61
CA ASN A 169 20.83 14.99 -31.88
C ASN A 169 21.44 16.41 -31.86
N ILE A 170 20.79 17.37 -31.19
CA ILE A 170 21.34 18.72 -30.97
C ILE A 170 22.65 18.63 -30.16
N ALA A 171 22.64 17.92 -29.03
CA ALA A 171 23.81 17.79 -28.14
C ALA A 171 25.01 17.08 -28.77
N LYS A 172 24.74 16.16 -29.72
CA LYS A 172 25.77 15.43 -30.47
C LYS A 172 26.37 16.25 -31.62
N ASN A 173 25.67 17.30 -32.07
CA ASN A 173 26.15 18.13 -33.16
C ASN A 173 27.29 19.05 -32.68
N ASP A 174 28.44 18.97 -33.35
CA ASP A 174 29.62 19.77 -33.02
C ASP A 174 29.57 21.19 -33.57
N LYS A 175 28.61 21.48 -34.45
CA LYS A 175 28.41 22.82 -35.00
C LYS A 175 27.70 23.69 -33.97
N VAL A 176 28.43 24.67 -33.44
CA VAL A 176 27.84 25.82 -32.76
C VAL A 176 27.13 26.66 -33.83
N HIS A 177 25.86 26.34 -34.11
CA HIS A 177 25.01 27.24 -34.87
C HIS A 177 24.83 28.55 -34.09
N GLU A 178 24.69 29.70 -34.77
CA GLU A 178 24.44 31.00 -34.11
C GLU A 178 23.26 30.95 -33.12
N ASN A 179 22.28 30.06 -33.36
CA ASN A 179 21.12 29.82 -32.49
C ASN A 179 21.11 28.45 -31.80
N GLY A 180 22.14 27.61 -31.97
CA GLY A 180 22.13 26.21 -31.51
C GLY A 180 22.15 26.07 -29.97
N HIS A 181 22.47 27.14 -29.26
CA HIS A 181 22.33 27.20 -27.81
C HIS A 181 20.86 27.41 -27.41
N ASP A 182 20.12 28.25 -28.13
CA ASP A 182 18.71 28.54 -27.83
C ASP A 182 17.82 27.32 -28.12
N GLU A 183 18.05 26.65 -29.27
CA GLU A 183 17.32 25.41 -29.62
C GLU A 183 17.48 24.30 -28.57
N PHE A 184 18.67 24.20 -27.96
CA PHE A 184 18.96 23.24 -26.90
C PHE A 184 18.14 23.53 -25.64
N TRP A 185 18.08 24.81 -25.21
CA TRP A 185 17.32 25.21 -24.03
C TRP A 185 15.80 25.15 -24.25
N ASP A 186 15.33 25.50 -25.45
CA ASP A 186 13.92 25.38 -25.83
C ASP A 186 13.45 23.92 -25.79
N SER A 187 14.28 23.01 -26.29
CA SER A 187 14.01 21.57 -26.28
C SER A 187 14.01 21.02 -24.84
N LEU A 188 14.94 21.46 -23.99
CA LEU A 188 14.95 21.13 -22.56
C LEU A 188 13.67 21.59 -21.85
N GLU A 189 13.26 22.85 -22.04
CA GLU A 189 12.04 23.38 -21.43
C GLU A 189 10.80 22.58 -21.89
N LYS A 190 10.77 22.21 -23.17
CA LYS A 190 9.70 21.37 -23.72
C LYS A 190 9.67 19.97 -23.10
N ILE A 191 10.82 19.32 -22.91
CA ILE A 191 10.92 18.03 -22.20
C ILE A 191 10.38 18.15 -20.78
N GLU A 192 10.77 19.19 -20.03
CA GLU A 192 10.28 19.43 -18.67
C GLU A 192 8.77 19.66 -18.64
N ARG A 193 8.24 20.41 -19.61
CA ARG A 193 6.80 20.68 -19.73
C ARG A 193 6.03 19.39 -20.02
N LEU A 194 6.44 18.61 -21.02
CA LEU A 194 5.79 17.35 -21.38
C LEU A 194 5.84 16.34 -20.23
N THR A 195 7.00 16.22 -19.58
CA THR A 195 7.16 15.37 -18.40
C THR A 195 6.20 15.79 -17.29
N ARG A 196 6.10 17.09 -16.97
CA ARG A 196 5.15 17.59 -15.96
C ARG A 196 3.70 17.26 -16.32
N THR A 197 3.31 17.38 -17.58
CA THR A 197 1.96 17.01 -18.05
C THR A 197 1.69 15.54 -17.82
N ILE A 198 2.60 14.64 -18.25
CA ILE A 198 2.46 13.19 -18.07
C ILE A 198 2.35 12.84 -16.58
N LEU A 199 3.24 13.38 -15.74
CA LEU A 199 3.23 13.12 -14.31
C LEU A 199 1.94 13.64 -13.64
N LYS A 200 1.43 14.79 -14.07
CA LYS A 200 0.17 15.36 -13.54
C LYS A 200 -1.03 14.49 -13.93
N THR A 201 -1.11 14.06 -15.18
CA THR A 201 -2.16 13.15 -15.66
C THR A 201 -2.17 11.86 -14.86
N GLU A 202 -1.00 11.28 -14.60
CA GLU A 202 -0.92 10.04 -13.81
C GLU A 202 -1.26 10.27 -12.33
N TRP A 203 -0.85 11.39 -11.76
CA TRP A 203 -1.21 11.78 -10.40
C TRP A 203 -2.72 11.94 -10.21
N GLU A 204 -3.40 12.54 -11.19
CA GLU A 204 -4.86 12.65 -11.19
C GLU A 204 -5.54 11.27 -11.27
N ARG A 205 -4.99 10.34 -12.06
CA ARG A 205 -5.48 8.95 -12.09
C ARG A 205 -5.31 8.22 -10.75
N VAL A 206 -4.22 8.47 -10.01
CA VAL A 206 -4.03 7.92 -8.65
C VAL A 206 -5.10 8.46 -7.71
N LYS A 207 -5.33 9.78 -7.70
CA LYS A 207 -6.33 10.42 -6.84
C LYS A 207 -7.76 9.96 -7.09
N LEU A 208 -8.11 9.62 -8.33
CA LEU A 208 -9.44 9.10 -8.67
C LEU A 208 -9.67 7.67 -8.18
N GLN A 209 -8.60 6.94 -7.78
CA GLN A 209 -8.68 5.57 -7.28
C GLN A 209 -8.78 5.49 -5.76
N ASP A 210 -8.38 6.55 -5.05
CA ASP A 210 -8.59 6.72 -3.60
C ASP A 210 -10.07 7.03 -3.31
#